data_AF-A0A954EV03-F1
#
_entry.id   AF-A0A954EV03-F1
#
_cell.length_a   1.000
_cell.length_b   1.000
_cell.length_c   1.000
_cell.angle_alpha   90.00
_cell.angle_beta   90.00
_cell.angle_gamma   90.00
#
_symmetry.space_group_name_H-M   'P 1'
#
loop_
_entity.id
_entity.type
_entity.pdbx_description
1 polymer ?
#
loop_
_entity_poly.entity_id
_entity_poly.type
_entity_poly.pdbx_seq_one_letter_code
_entity_poly.pdbx_strand_id
1 'polypeptide(L)'
;MYTESGPFLNLLSSSILRSSEIVGTVIFQIPPVSIPAPQYSSGDDNLFTGLGSMDLVSLILIAVVVHYLGAAVQQMRPDFHHWGIKLGIGAFLLWAGAWLTEHGMNDRWGVAAMLLRGILFGTIACGVVRTLQPIWQRIADLASEARRWQERRERERQRREEEIERRKRQHQADLDWERNAPQREAAARQEEERRQQALVWKRRKEEARAQAMQLFLRHRSTLGEMFTRSDFDEYLKSYMGDSQPVETVERRLQELSELVEQLVERVLPPKKVTTLEEAAEWYQENCRMVERLNLTDRQKRSMLATLSRKHTEMMERILGDMPI
;
A
#
# COMPACT_ATOMS: atom_id res chain seq x y z
N MET A 1 -0.53 -23.01 29.15
CA MET A 1 0.55 -23.95 29.53
C MET A 1 0.85 -24.78 28.29
N TYR A 2 1.96 -24.71 27.57
CA TYR A 2 3.25 -24.02 27.69
C TYR A 2 3.54 -23.35 26.33
N THR A 3 4.04 -22.12 26.34
CA THR A 3 4.55 -21.41 25.17
C THR A 3 6.08 -21.58 25.13
N GLU A 4 6.59 -22.37 24.19
CA GLU A 4 8.02 -22.46 23.91
C GLU A 4 8.42 -21.35 22.93
N SER A 5 9.06 -20.32 23.47
CA SER A 5 9.76 -19.28 22.73
C SER A 5 11.21 -19.71 22.50
N GLY A 6 11.55 -20.03 21.25
CA GLY A 6 12.93 -20.33 20.83
C GLY A 6 13.79 -19.05 20.68
N PRO A 7 15.10 -19.11 21.02
CA PRO A 7 16.01 -17.97 20.90
C PRO A 7 16.65 -17.95 19.51
N PHE A 8 16.14 -17.10 18.60
CA PHE A 8 16.69 -16.95 17.24
C PHE A 8 16.98 -15.50 16.83
N LEU A 9 17.23 -14.61 17.79
CA LEU A 9 17.60 -13.21 17.53
C LEU A 9 18.88 -12.83 18.28
N ASN A 10 20.04 -13.34 17.83
CA ASN A 10 21.33 -12.89 18.36
C ASN A 10 22.51 -12.96 17.37
N LEU A 11 22.28 -12.92 16.06
CA LEU A 11 23.35 -13.03 15.05
C LEU A 11 23.35 -11.96 13.95
N LEU A 12 22.82 -10.76 14.20
CA LEU A 12 22.87 -9.65 13.22
C LEU A 12 23.22 -8.27 13.82
N SER A 13 24.00 -8.19 14.91
CA SER A 13 24.46 -6.90 15.45
C SER A 13 25.97 -6.65 15.37
N SER A 14 26.78 -7.56 14.80
CA SER A 14 28.24 -7.48 14.90
C SER A 14 29.00 -7.20 13.59
N SER A 15 28.35 -6.80 12.48
CA SER A 15 29.05 -6.61 11.19
C SER A 15 28.98 -5.21 10.57
N ILE A 16 28.58 -4.16 11.31
CA ILE A 16 28.56 -2.76 10.80
C ILE A 16 29.52 -1.85 11.60
N LEU A 17 30.63 -2.39 12.08
CA LEU A 17 31.71 -1.59 12.70
C LEU A 17 33.08 -2.09 12.21
N ARG A 18 33.35 -1.99 10.90
CA ARG A 18 34.71 -2.14 10.34
C ARG A 18 34.78 -1.60 8.90
N SER A 19 34.66 -0.29 8.73
CA SER A 19 34.94 0.38 7.45
C SER A 19 35.17 1.89 7.60
N SER A 20 35.82 2.32 8.69
CA SER A 20 36.23 3.73 8.91
C SER A 20 37.74 3.95 9.01
N GLU A 21 38.55 2.97 8.64
CA GLU A 21 39.99 3.17 8.44
C GLU A 21 40.28 3.10 6.94
N ILE A 22 41.16 3.99 6.47
CA ILE A 22 41.55 4.23 5.07
C ILE A 22 40.71 5.34 4.38
N VAL A 23 40.73 6.54 4.96
CA VAL A 23 40.88 7.75 4.14
C VAL A 23 42.19 8.38 4.58
N GLY A 24 43.23 8.10 3.77
CA GLY A 24 44.55 8.68 3.93
C GLY A 24 44.47 10.19 3.80
N THR A 25 44.67 10.88 4.92
CA THR A 25 44.88 12.31 4.98
C THR A 25 46.24 12.61 4.32
N VAL A 26 46.22 12.99 3.05
CA VAL A 26 47.37 13.64 2.40
C VAL A 26 47.48 15.02 3.00
N ILE A 27 48.22 15.13 4.11
CA ILE A 27 48.60 16.39 4.73
C ILE A 27 49.68 16.99 3.83
N PHE A 28 49.28 17.91 2.95
CA PHE A 28 50.21 18.80 2.28
C PHE A 28 50.86 19.68 3.35
N GLN A 29 52.11 19.35 3.67
CA GLN A 29 52.97 20.12 4.55
C GLN A 29 53.40 21.39 3.80
N ILE A 30 52.53 22.41 3.83
CA ILE A 30 52.85 23.75 3.33
C ILE A 30 53.85 24.36 4.33
N PRO A 31 55.07 24.74 3.91
CA PRO A 31 56.02 25.38 4.81
C PRO A 31 55.40 26.67 5.36
N PRO A 32 55.59 26.97 6.65
CA PRO A 32 55.08 28.20 7.24
C PRO A 32 55.72 29.38 6.51
N VAL A 33 54.92 30.10 5.72
CA VAL A 33 55.31 31.39 5.17
C VAL A 33 55.41 32.33 6.35
N SER A 34 56.62 32.60 6.80
CA SER A 34 56.94 33.62 7.80
C SER A 34 56.69 34.99 7.19
N ILE A 35 55.44 35.43 7.23
CA ILE A 35 55.07 36.81 6.93
C ILE A 35 55.67 37.66 8.05
N PRO A 36 56.58 38.61 7.77
CA PRO A 36 57.08 39.52 8.78
C PRO A 36 55.88 40.24 9.38
N ALA A 37 55.70 40.09 10.70
CA ALA A 37 54.67 40.82 11.42
C ALA A 37 54.89 42.31 11.09
N PRO A 38 53.88 43.02 10.53
CA PRO A 38 54.00 44.45 10.35
C PRO A 38 54.32 45.02 11.73
N GLN A 39 55.46 45.71 11.83
CA GLN A 39 55.74 46.55 12.99
C GLN A 39 54.70 47.68 12.95
N TYR A 40 53.51 47.37 13.44
CA TYR A 40 52.57 48.38 13.89
C TYR A 40 53.25 49.03 15.07
N SER A 41 53.91 50.16 14.79
CA SER A 41 54.09 51.23 15.75
C SER A 41 52.80 51.30 16.56
N SER A 42 52.83 50.94 17.85
CA SER A 42 51.71 51.15 18.75
C SER A 42 51.62 52.66 19.03
N GLY A 43 51.41 53.44 17.97
CA GLY A 43 50.84 54.75 18.09
C GLY A 43 49.42 54.48 18.50
N ASP A 44 49.10 54.79 19.75
CA ASP A 44 47.74 54.91 20.28
C ASP A 44 46.99 56.08 19.60
N ASP A 45 47.13 56.20 18.28
CA ASP A 45 46.38 57.09 17.40
C ASP A 45 45.03 56.43 17.17
N ASN A 46 44.29 56.27 18.27
CA ASN A 46 42.88 55.97 18.21
C ASN A 46 42.25 57.00 17.27
N LEU A 47 41.41 56.56 16.32
CA LEU A 47 40.70 57.47 15.42
C LEU A 47 39.94 58.58 16.20
N PHE A 48 39.65 58.31 17.47
CA PHE A 48 39.07 59.21 18.45
C PHE A 48 40.04 60.25 19.04
N THR A 49 41.35 59.98 19.19
CA THR A 49 42.33 60.99 19.62
C THR A 49 42.54 62.05 18.52
N GLY A 50 42.56 61.63 17.25
CA GLY A 50 42.58 62.55 16.11
C GLY A 50 41.34 63.46 16.01
N LEU A 51 40.16 62.94 16.36
CA LEU A 51 38.92 63.73 16.48
C LEU A 51 38.94 64.70 17.66
N GLY A 52 39.67 64.36 18.74
CA GLY A 52 39.86 65.23 19.90
C GLY A 52 40.75 66.45 19.60
N SER A 53 41.69 66.32 18.66
CA SER A 53 42.58 67.39 18.18
C SER A 53 42.03 68.17 16.98
N MET A 54 40.90 67.75 16.40
CA MET A 54 40.30 68.49 15.28
C MET A 54 39.73 69.84 15.75
N ASP A 55 40.03 70.88 14.97
CA ASP A 55 39.39 72.16 15.15
C ASP A 55 37.87 72.03 15.09
N LEU A 56 37.19 72.73 15.99
CA LEU A 56 35.74 72.72 16.15
C LEU A 56 35.00 72.96 14.82
N VAL A 57 35.58 73.78 13.95
CA VAL A 57 35.06 74.11 12.62
C VAL A 57 35.01 72.88 11.72
N SER A 58 36.05 72.03 11.75
CA SER A 58 36.12 70.80 10.96
C SER A 58 35.09 69.77 11.44
N LEU A 59 34.89 69.65 12.76
CA LEU A 59 33.86 68.78 13.33
C LEU A 59 32.45 69.24 12.96
N ILE A 60 32.19 70.55 13.01
CA ILE A 60 30.91 71.12 12.57
C ILE A 60 30.68 70.85 11.09
N LEU A 61 31.69 71.02 10.24
CA LEU A 61 31.58 70.76 8.80
C LEU A 61 31.25 69.28 8.53
N ILE A 62 31.93 68.35 9.19
CA ILE A 62 31.66 66.90 9.06
C ILE A 62 30.23 66.60 9.55
N ALA A 63 29.82 67.16 10.68
CA ALA A 63 28.47 66.98 11.22
C ALA A 63 27.40 67.51 10.25
N VAL A 64 27.60 68.68 9.64
CA VAL A 64 26.67 69.25 8.65
C VAL A 64 26.59 68.39 7.39
N VAL A 65 27.73 67.95 6.85
CA VAL A 65 27.76 67.09 5.66
C VAL A 65 27.07 65.75 5.92
N VAL A 66 27.38 65.11 7.05
CA VAL A 66 26.78 63.84 7.46
C VAL A 66 25.29 64.01 7.78
N HIS A 67 24.88 65.13 8.37
CA HIS A 67 23.48 65.45 8.62
C HIS A 67 22.71 65.67 7.32
N TYR A 68 23.27 66.42 6.36
CA TYR A 68 22.66 66.69 5.07
C TYR A 68 22.50 65.40 4.24
N LEU A 69 23.56 64.57 4.18
CA LEU A 69 23.50 63.23 3.58
C LEU A 69 22.45 62.36 4.27
N GLY A 70 22.41 62.39 5.61
CA GLY A 70 21.41 61.67 6.39
C GLY A 70 19.98 62.15 6.14
N ALA A 71 19.76 63.45 5.97
CA ALA A 71 18.45 64.04 5.69
C ALA A 71 17.97 63.72 4.26
N ALA A 72 18.85 63.77 3.27
CA ALA A 72 18.56 63.36 1.89
C ALA A 72 18.17 61.88 1.81
N VAL A 73 18.86 61.01 2.56
CA VAL A 73 18.52 59.58 2.68
C VAL A 73 17.18 59.39 3.42
N GLN A 74 16.89 60.20 4.44
CA GLN A 74 15.65 60.11 5.22
C GLN A 74 14.40 60.46 4.40
N GLN A 75 14.49 61.41 3.45
CA GLN A 75 13.36 61.72 2.54
C GLN A 75 12.89 60.49 1.75
N MET A 76 13.78 59.52 1.53
CA MET A 76 13.41 58.30 0.81
C MET A 76 12.67 57.28 1.67
N ARG A 77 12.81 57.28 3.01
CA ARG A 77 12.17 56.30 3.92
C ARG A 77 11.90 56.86 5.34
N PRO A 78 10.64 57.22 5.66
CA PRO A 78 10.29 57.90 6.92
C PRO A 78 10.39 57.02 8.17
N ASP A 79 10.24 55.70 8.04
CA ASP A 79 10.19 54.76 9.18
C ASP A 79 11.51 54.71 9.99
N PHE A 80 12.61 55.17 9.40
CA PHE A 80 13.94 55.11 10.02
C PHE A 80 14.30 56.31 10.89
N HIS A 81 13.41 57.31 10.96
CA HIS A 81 13.62 58.46 11.82
C HIS A 81 13.77 58.05 13.29
N HIS A 82 12.89 57.15 13.76
CA HIS A 82 12.84 56.72 15.16
C HIS A 82 14.07 55.92 15.59
N TRP A 83 14.61 55.05 14.74
CA TRP A 83 15.80 54.25 15.06
C TRP A 83 17.09 55.09 15.08
N GLY A 84 17.24 56.00 14.11
CA GLY A 84 18.39 56.90 14.08
C GLY A 84 18.46 57.81 15.31
N ILE A 85 17.32 58.29 15.80
CA ILE A 85 17.24 59.09 17.03
C ILE A 85 17.65 58.27 18.26
N LYS A 86 17.09 57.05 18.41
CA LYS A 86 17.41 56.18 19.56
C LYS A 86 18.90 55.86 19.65
N LEU A 87 19.53 55.54 18.51
CA LEU A 87 20.97 55.26 18.45
C LEU A 87 21.82 56.52 18.69
N GLY A 88 21.40 57.67 18.16
CA GLY A 88 22.07 58.95 18.43
C GLY A 88 22.04 59.32 19.91
N ILE A 89 20.88 59.19 20.56
CA ILE A 89 20.73 59.41 22.01
C ILE A 89 21.58 58.41 22.80
N GLY A 90 21.55 57.12 22.44
CA GLY A 90 22.35 56.09 23.10
C GLY A 90 23.86 56.36 23.01
N ALA A 91 24.37 56.72 21.83
CA ALA A 91 25.77 57.10 21.63
C ALA A 91 26.16 58.35 22.42
N PHE A 92 25.28 59.36 22.44
CA PHE A 92 25.46 60.58 23.23
C PHE A 92 25.57 60.27 24.73
N LEU A 93 24.64 59.49 25.28
CA LEU A 93 24.62 59.14 26.70
C LEU A 93 25.84 58.30 27.11
N LEU A 94 26.26 57.36 26.26
CA LEU A 94 27.44 56.52 26.52
C LEU A 94 28.71 57.37 26.54
N TRP A 95 28.88 58.26 25.56
CA TRP A 95 30.01 59.17 25.50
C TRP A 95 30.00 60.16 26.67
N ALA A 96 28.84 60.74 26.98
CA ALA A 96 28.68 61.67 28.09
C ALA A 96 29.00 61.02 29.44
N GLY A 97 28.56 59.77 29.64
CA GLY A 97 28.88 58.98 30.82
C GLY A 97 30.38 58.72 30.98
N ALA A 98 31.05 58.31 29.91
CA ALA A 98 32.50 58.06 29.91
C ALA A 98 33.31 59.33 30.23
N TRP A 99 32.91 60.47 29.68
CA TRP A 99 33.59 61.73 29.97
C TRP A 99 33.39 62.20 31.40
N LEU A 100 32.16 62.07 31.94
CA LEU A 100 31.83 62.47 33.31
C LEU A 100 32.68 61.70 34.34
N THR A 101 32.96 60.42 34.06
CA THR A 101 33.82 59.61 34.93
C THR A 101 35.29 60.05 34.94
N GLU A 102 35.77 60.69 33.87
CA GLU A 102 37.18 61.08 33.73
C GLU A 102 37.48 62.50 34.25
N HIS A 103 36.58 63.47 34.04
CA HIS A 103 36.92 64.90 34.20
C HIS A 103 36.27 65.60 35.40
N GLY A 104 35.24 65.01 36.03
CA GLY A 104 34.52 65.63 37.14
C GLY A 104 33.74 66.92 36.77
N MET A 105 32.90 67.43 37.67
CA MET A 105 31.94 68.53 37.36
C MET A 105 32.42 69.95 37.72
N ASN A 106 33.70 70.15 38.06
CA ASN A 106 34.15 71.42 38.63
C ASN A 106 34.40 72.55 37.60
N ASP A 107 34.49 72.24 36.31
CA ASP A 107 34.71 73.25 35.26
C ASP A 107 33.45 73.50 34.41
N ARG A 108 32.87 74.69 34.54
CA ARG A 108 31.65 75.10 33.82
C ARG A 108 31.88 75.20 32.31
N TRP A 109 33.08 75.59 31.87
CA TRP A 109 33.40 75.69 30.44
C TRP A 109 33.66 74.31 29.83
N GLY A 110 34.28 73.39 30.59
CA GLY A 110 34.44 71.99 30.22
C GLY A 110 33.09 71.28 29.97
N VAL A 111 32.09 71.50 30.83
CA VAL A 111 30.75 70.92 30.65
C VAL A 111 30.07 71.45 29.37
N ALA A 112 30.20 72.74 29.07
CA ALA A 112 29.63 73.32 27.85
C ALA A 112 30.28 72.76 26.58
N ALA A 113 31.62 72.67 26.55
CA ALA A 113 32.37 72.07 25.45
C ALA A 113 32.05 70.58 25.28
N MET A 114 31.84 69.87 26.39
CA MET A 114 31.43 68.47 26.40
C MET A 114 30.05 68.29 25.75
N LEU A 115 29.04 69.03 26.20
CA LEU A 115 27.69 68.92 25.62
C LEU A 115 27.70 69.16 24.11
N LEU A 116 28.46 70.16 23.65
CA LEU A 116 28.58 70.47 22.23
C LEU A 116 29.27 69.34 21.44
N ARG A 117 30.37 68.77 21.96
CA ARG A 117 31.05 67.63 21.35
C ARG A 117 30.17 66.38 21.32
N GLY A 118 29.46 66.09 22.40
CA GLY A 118 28.53 64.97 22.47
C GLY A 118 27.42 65.10 21.42
N ILE A 119 26.83 66.28 21.27
CA ILE A 119 25.81 66.53 20.23
C ILE A 119 26.40 66.26 18.84
N LEU A 120 27.61 66.77 18.56
CA LEU A 120 28.30 66.53 17.28
C LEU A 120 28.52 65.03 17.03
N PHE A 121 29.03 64.28 18.01
CA PHE A 121 29.19 62.82 17.90
C PHE A 121 27.87 62.10 17.66
N GLY A 122 26.81 62.48 18.37
CA GLY A 122 25.47 61.94 18.17
C GLY A 122 24.95 62.17 16.75
N THR A 123 25.18 63.37 16.17
CA THR A 123 24.78 63.67 14.78
C THR A 123 25.56 62.86 13.75
N ILE A 124 26.87 62.69 13.95
CA ILE A 124 27.73 61.91 13.03
C ILE A 124 27.34 60.43 13.08
N ALA A 125 27.22 59.85 14.28
CA ALA A 125 26.80 58.46 14.44
C ALA A 125 25.42 58.21 13.82
N CYS A 126 24.47 59.13 14.01
CA CYS A 126 23.14 59.05 13.40
C CYS A 126 23.22 59.04 11.86
N GLY A 127 24.03 59.92 11.26
CA GLY A 127 24.16 59.95 9.81
C GLY A 127 24.89 58.74 9.22
N VAL A 128 25.92 58.22 9.89
CA VAL A 128 26.62 56.98 9.47
C VAL A 128 25.69 55.76 9.51
N VAL A 129 24.89 55.62 10.56
CA VAL A 129 23.91 54.52 10.63
C VAL A 129 22.90 54.64 9.49
N ARG A 130 22.43 55.85 9.17
CA ARG A 130 21.47 56.08 8.07
C ARG A 130 22.05 55.75 6.70
N THR A 131 23.33 56.05 6.43
CA THR A 131 23.96 55.77 5.13
C THR A 131 24.30 54.29 4.95
N LEU A 132 24.68 53.59 6.02
CA LEU A 132 25.02 52.16 5.97
C LEU A 132 23.79 51.25 5.91
N GLN A 133 22.65 51.72 6.40
CA GLN A 133 21.43 50.93 6.45
C GLN A 133 20.92 50.37 5.10
N PRO A 134 20.80 51.16 4.00
CA PRO A 134 20.37 50.61 2.71
C PRO A 134 21.34 49.56 2.16
N ILE A 135 22.64 49.69 2.47
CA ILE A 135 23.67 48.70 2.11
C ILE A 135 23.41 47.41 2.88
N TRP A 136 23.15 47.49 4.19
CA TRP A 136 22.80 46.33 5.01
C TRP A 136 21.53 45.62 4.53
N GLN A 137 20.51 46.35 4.10
CA GLN A 137 19.29 45.75 3.56
C GLN A 137 19.55 44.99 2.25
N ARG A 138 20.34 45.56 1.33
CA ARG A 138 20.72 44.84 0.10
C ARG A 138 21.51 43.57 0.40
N ILE A 139 22.41 43.60 1.39
CA ILE A 139 23.15 42.41 1.83
C ILE A 139 22.19 41.38 2.43
N ALA A 140 21.22 41.81 3.25
CA ALA A 140 20.22 40.92 3.84
C ALA A 140 19.31 40.29 2.78
N ASP A 141 18.87 41.06 1.79
CA ASP A 141 18.05 40.57 0.67
C ASP A 141 18.82 39.53 -0.15
N LEU A 142 20.06 39.83 -0.55
CA LEU A 142 20.95 38.89 -1.25
C LEU A 142 21.23 37.63 -0.43
N ALA A 143 21.44 37.77 0.89
CA ALA A 143 21.62 36.63 1.77
C ALA A 143 20.34 35.76 1.85
N SER A 144 19.16 36.38 1.86
CA SER A 144 17.89 35.66 1.85
C SER A 144 17.63 34.96 0.51
N GLU A 145 17.97 35.58 -0.61
CA GLU A 145 17.89 34.97 -1.94
C GLU A 145 18.85 33.80 -2.09
N ALA A 146 20.07 33.93 -1.59
CA ALA A 146 21.06 32.85 -1.54
C ALA A 146 20.54 31.65 -0.74
N ARG A 147 19.91 31.88 0.43
CA ARG A 147 19.26 30.81 1.22
C ARG A 147 18.12 30.13 0.46
N ARG A 148 17.22 30.91 -0.17
CA ARG A 148 16.13 30.35 -0.99
C ARG A 148 16.66 29.53 -2.18
N TRP A 149 17.81 29.92 -2.72
CA TRP A 149 18.45 29.19 -3.81
C TRP A 149 19.12 27.90 -3.33
N GLN A 150 19.74 27.91 -2.14
CA GLN A 150 20.25 26.70 -1.48
C GLN A 150 19.11 25.71 -1.19
N GLU A 151 18.00 26.18 -0.59
CA GLU A 151 16.83 25.32 -0.32
C GLU A 151 16.25 24.70 -1.61
N ARG A 152 16.18 25.47 -2.71
CA ARG A 152 15.73 24.94 -4.00
C ARG A 152 16.65 23.84 -4.52
N ARG A 153 17.97 24.03 -4.42
CA ARG A 153 18.96 23.00 -4.80
C ARG A 153 18.86 21.75 -3.94
N GLU A 154 18.63 21.88 -2.65
CA GLU A 154 18.45 20.74 -1.74
C GLU A 154 17.16 19.98 -2.07
N ARG A 155 16.03 20.68 -2.29
CA ARG A 155 14.77 20.05 -2.70
C ARG A 155 14.89 19.34 -4.04
N GLU A 156 15.63 19.90 -5.00
CA GLU A 156 15.89 19.24 -6.29
C GLU A 156 16.74 17.97 -6.13
N ARG A 157 17.74 17.97 -5.24
CA ARG A 157 18.52 16.76 -4.93
C ARG A 157 17.65 15.69 -4.28
N GLN A 158 16.85 16.05 -3.28
CA GLN A 158 15.91 15.14 -2.63
C GLN A 158 14.93 14.52 -3.63
N ARG A 159 14.34 15.32 -4.52
CA ARG A 159 13.43 14.81 -5.57
C ARG A 159 14.11 13.83 -6.51
N ARG A 160 15.36 14.09 -6.90
CA ARG A 160 16.13 13.17 -7.76
C ARG A 160 16.45 11.86 -7.03
N GLU A 161 16.80 11.93 -5.77
CA GLU A 161 17.06 10.76 -4.94
C GLU A 161 15.80 9.91 -4.75
N GLU A 162 14.66 10.54 -4.43
CA GLU A 162 13.35 9.87 -4.34
C GLU A 162 12.94 9.23 -5.66
N GLU A 163 13.15 9.91 -6.79
CA GLU A 163 12.83 9.36 -8.12
C GLU A 163 13.70 8.13 -8.44
N ILE A 164 15.01 8.20 -8.14
CA ILE A 164 15.93 7.07 -8.32
C ILE A 164 15.51 5.91 -7.43
N GLU A 165 15.17 6.16 -6.16
CA GLU A 165 14.72 5.13 -5.24
C GLU A 165 13.40 4.50 -5.70
N ARG A 166 12.45 5.31 -6.15
CA ARG A 166 11.17 4.84 -6.72
C ARG A 166 11.41 3.95 -7.94
N ARG A 167 12.29 4.34 -8.86
CA ARG A 167 12.65 3.53 -10.03
C ARG A 167 13.31 2.21 -9.63
N LYS A 168 14.19 2.22 -8.62
CA LYS A 168 14.80 0.98 -8.09
C LYS A 168 13.75 0.04 -7.50
N ARG A 169 12.80 0.57 -6.70
CA ARG A 169 11.70 -0.23 -6.13
C ARG A 169 10.79 -0.80 -7.21
N GLN A 170 10.46 -0.01 -8.23
CA GLN A 170 9.68 -0.49 -9.38
C GLN A 170 10.42 -1.59 -10.13
N HIS A 171 11.69 -1.38 -10.46
CA HIS A 171 12.49 -2.39 -11.14
C HIS A 171 12.63 -3.69 -10.32
N GLN A 172 12.81 -3.59 -9.01
CA GLN A 172 12.82 -4.76 -8.13
C GLN A 172 11.47 -5.49 -8.12
N ALA A 173 10.36 -4.74 -8.04
CA ALA A 173 9.02 -5.32 -8.11
C ALA A 173 8.77 -6.03 -9.46
N ASP A 174 9.25 -5.45 -10.56
CA ASP A 174 9.14 -6.05 -11.89
C ASP A 174 9.97 -7.34 -12.00
N LEU A 175 11.19 -7.35 -11.48
CA LEU A 175 12.03 -8.55 -11.43
C LEU A 175 11.43 -9.64 -10.54
N ASP A 176 10.89 -9.27 -9.38
CA ASP A 176 10.19 -10.21 -8.49
C ASP A 176 8.90 -10.72 -9.16
N TRP A 177 8.22 -9.88 -9.94
CA TRP A 177 7.09 -10.28 -10.74
C TRP A 177 7.51 -11.30 -11.81
N GLU A 178 8.55 -11.03 -12.59
CA GLU A 178 9.05 -11.96 -13.61
C GLU A 178 9.55 -13.28 -12.99
N ARG A 179 10.30 -13.21 -11.89
CA ARG A 179 10.82 -14.38 -11.17
C ARG A 179 9.71 -15.29 -10.65
N ASN A 180 8.59 -14.70 -10.21
CA ASN A 180 7.43 -15.44 -9.70
C ASN A 180 6.40 -15.80 -10.79
N ALA A 181 6.67 -15.50 -12.07
CA ALA A 181 5.80 -15.90 -13.19
C ALA A 181 5.45 -17.40 -13.22
N PRO A 182 6.40 -18.35 -13.11
CA PRO A 182 6.06 -19.77 -13.16
C PRO A 182 5.20 -20.22 -11.97
N GLN A 183 5.40 -19.64 -10.78
CA GLN A 183 4.58 -19.95 -9.61
C GLN A 183 3.14 -19.44 -9.76
N ARG A 184 2.96 -18.24 -10.33
CA ARG A 184 1.63 -17.71 -10.64
C ARG A 184 0.92 -18.55 -11.69
N GLU A 185 1.63 -18.97 -12.73
CA GLU A 185 1.04 -19.83 -13.76
C GLU A 185 0.66 -21.20 -13.20
N ALA A 186 1.51 -21.81 -12.36
CA ALA A 186 1.19 -23.06 -11.68
C ALA A 186 -0.02 -22.92 -10.75
N ALA A 187 -0.10 -21.82 -9.98
CA ALA A 187 -1.24 -21.55 -9.11
C ALA A 187 -2.53 -21.34 -9.91
N ALA A 188 -2.47 -20.61 -11.04
CA ALA A 188 -3.60 -20.39 -11.92
C ALA A 188 -4.08 -21.71 -12.56
N ARG A 189 -3.15 -22.55 -13.04
CA ARG A 189 -3.48 -23.89 -13.56
C ARG A 189 -4.13 -24.77 -12.49
N GLN A 190 -3.60 -24.78 -11.27
CA GLN A 190 -4.17 -25.55 -10.16
C GLN A 190 -5.55 -25.04 -9.74
N GLU A 191 -5.81 -23.74 -9.82
CA GLU A 191 -7.15 -23.18 -9.58
C GLU A 191 -8.13 -23.60 -10.68
N GLU A 192 -7.70 -23.53 -11.94
CA GLU A 192 -8.52 -23.94 -13.08
C GLU A 192 -8.85 -25.44 -13.03
N GLU A 193 -7.87 -26.29 -12.72
CA GLU A 193 -8.08 -27.73 -12.49
C GLU A 193 -9.09 -27.99 -11.37
N ARG A 194 -8.99 -27.27 -10.24
CA ARG A 194 -9.95 -27.37 -9.14
C ARG A 194 -11.36 -26.94 -9.55
N ARG A 195 -11.48 -25.88 -10.35
CA ARG A 195 -12.77 -25.42 -10.89
C ARG A 195 -13.38 -26.46 -11.82
N GLN A 196 -12.58 -27.04 -12.72
CA GLN A 196 -13.04 -28.09 -13.64
C GLN A 196 -13.46 -29.34 -12.87
N GLN A 197 -12.69 -29.78 -11.88
CA GLN A 197 -13.06 -30.89 -11.01
C GLN A 197 -14.37 -30.63 -10.26
N ALA A 198 -14.56 -29.43 -9.71
CA ALA A 198 -15.80 -29.06 -9.03
C ALA A 198 -17.01 -29.08 -9.98
N LEU A 199 -16.86 -28.65 -11.24
CA LEU A 199 -17.91 -28.74 -12.25
C LEU A 199 -18.25 -30.20 -12.59
N VAL A 200 -17.24 -31.05 -12.77
CA VAL A 200 -17.43 -32.49 -13.01
C VAL A 200 -18.18 -33.14 -11.85
N TRP A 201 -17.79 -32.85 -10.59
CA TRP A 201 -18.47 -33.38 -9.41
C TRP A 201 -19.92 -32.90 -9.30
N LYS A 202 -20.17 -31.62 -9.58
CA LYS A 202 -21.53 -31.07 -9.59
C LYS A 202 -22.41 -31.80 -10.62
N ARG A 203 -21.90 -31.99 -11.84
CA ARG A 203 -22.61 -32.71 -12.90
C ARG A 203 -22.92 -34.16 -12.50
N ARG A 204 -21.96 -34.88 -11.91
CA ARG A 204 -22.17 -36.25 -11.43
C ARG A 204 -23.25 -36.34 -10.35
N LYS A 205 -23.26 -35.40 -9.39
CA LYS A 205 -24.32 -35.33 -8.36
C LYS A 205 -25.69 -35.03 -8.96
N GLU A 206 -25.78 -34.11 -9.92
CA GLU A 206 -27.03 -33.78 -10.61
C GLU A 206 -27.55 -34.96 -11.43
N GLU A 207 -26.66 -35.67 -12.13
CA GLU A 207 -26.99 -36.88 -12.87
C GLU A 207 -27.50 -37.99 -11.94
N ALA A 208 -26.83 -38.22 -10.80
CA ALA A 208 -27.28 -39.18 -9.81
C ALA A 208 -28.67 -38.84 -9.24
N ARG A 209 -28.92 -37.55 -8.93
CA ARG A 209 -30.24 -37.07 -8.50
C ARG A 209 -31.31 -37.25 -9.59
N ALA A 210 -30.97 -36.98 -10.85
CA ALA A 210 -31.88 -37.18 -11.97
C ALA A 210 -32.23 -38.67 -12.17
N GLN A 211 -31.26 -39.57 -12.02
CA GLN A 211 -31.48 -41.01 -12.07
C GLN A 211 -32.39 -41.50 -10.93
N ALA A 212 -32.15 -41.04 -9.70
CA ALA A 212 -33.03 -41.34 -8.56
C ALA A 212 -34.47 -40.88 -8.82
N MET A 213 -34.65 -39.65 -9.32
CA MET A 213 -35.95 -39.09 -9.67
C MET A 213 -36.63 -39.90 -10.79
N GLN A 214 -35.89 -40.27 -11.83
CA GLN A 214 -36.42 -41.10 -12.92
C GLN A 214 -36.90 -42.46 -12.43
N LEU A 215 -36.15 -43.08 -11.50
CA LEU A 215 -36.49 -44.36 -10.89
C LEU A 215 -37.77 -44.26 -10.05
N PHE A 216 -37.90 -43.20 -9.24
CA PHE A 216 -39.14 -42.91 -8.51
C PHE A 216 -40.34 -42.70 -9.45
N LEU A 217 -40.18 -41.90 -10.51
CA LEU A 217 -41.25 -41.64 -11.48
C LEU A 217 -41.68 -42.93 -12.22
N ARG A 218 -40.73 -43.79 -12.57
CA ARG A 218 -41.00 -45.08 -13.23
C ARG A 218 -41.85 -46.00 -12.36
N HIS A 219 -41.56 -46.07 -11.06
CA HIS A 219 -42.26 -46.95 -10.13
C HIS A 219 -43.32 -46.22 -9.30
N ARG A 220 -43.71 -45.00 -9.71
CA ARG A 220 -44.61 -44.14 -8.93
C ARG A 220 -45.98 -44.77 -8.66
N SER A 221 -46.52 -45.55 -9.59
CA SER A 221 -47.81 -46.22 -9.39
C SER A 221 -47.74 -47.28 -8.30
N THR A 222 -46.60 -47.95 -8.14
CA THR A 222 -46.37 -49.00 -7.15
C THR A 222 -45.91 -48.43 -5.81
N LEU A 223 -45.05 -47.41 -5.84
CA LEU A 223 -44.50 -46.78 -4.64
C LEU A 223 -45.42 -45.71 -4.05
N GLY A 224 -46.29 -45.10 -4.86
CA GLY A 224 -47.06 -43.91 -4.49
C GLY A 224 -48.07 -44.10 -3.36
N GLU A 225 -48.46 -45.34 -3.05
CA GLU A 225 -49.28 -45.66 -1.89
C GLU A 225 -48.47 -45.67 -0.59
N MET A 226 -47.16 -45.94 -0.66
CA MET A 226 -46.27 -46.05 0.51
C MET A 226 -45.39 -44.81 0.73
N PHE A 227 -44.96 -44.16 -0.35
CA PHE A 227 -44.06 -43.01 -0.33
C PHE A 227 -44.65 -41.84 -1.11
N THR A 228 -44.89 -40.74 -0.41
CA THR A 228 -45.33 -39.52 -1.10
C THR A 228 -44.15 -38.87 -1.83
N ARG A 229 -44.44 -38.03 -2.83
CA ARG A 229 -43.41 -37.24 -3.50
C ARG A 229 -42.65 -36.33 -2.51
N SER A 230 -43.33 -35.83 -1.49
CA SER A 230 -42.72 -34.96 -0.48
C SER A 230 -41.64 -35.69 0.31
N ASP A 231 -41.91 -36.93 0.73
CA ASP A 231 -40.95 -37.75 1.49
C ASP A 231 -39.72 -38.07 0.64
N PHE A 232 -39.93 -38.32 -0.66
CA PHE A 232 -38.84 -38.57 -1.60
C PHE A 232 -37.96 -37.32 -1.82
N ASP A 233 -38.58 -36.16 -2.01
CA ASP A 233 -37.85 -34.89 -2.17
C ASP A 233 -37.06 -34.55 -0.88
N GLU A 234 -37.62 -34.84 0.31
CA GLU A 234 -36.93 -34.70 1.59
C GLU A 234 -35.74 -35.67 1.73
N TYR A 235 -35.89 -36.92 1.27
CA TYR A 235 -34.80 -37.89 1.22
C TYR A 235 -33.67 -37.40 0.30
N LEU A 236 -33.99 -36.94 -0.91
CA LEU A 236 -32.99 -36.38 -1.83
C LEU A 236 -32.27 -35.18 -1.23
N LYS A 237 -33.00 -34.29 -0.55
CA LYS A 237 -32.40 -33.11 0.09
C LYS A 237 -31.46 -33.49 1.23
N SER A 238 -31.85 -34.47 2.06
CA SER A 238 -31.10 -34.86 3.26
C SER A 238 -29.86 -35.70 2.94
N TYR A 239 -30.00 -36.67 2.02
CA TYR A 239 -28.96 -37.68 1.73
C TYR A 239 -28.24 -37.48 0.40
N MET A 240 -28.81 -36.72 -0.53
CA MET A 240 -28.24 -36.43 -1.85
C MET A 240 -28.10 -34.91 -2.10
N GLY A 241 -28.13 -34.10 -1.03
CA GLY A 241 -27.98 -32.66 -1.08
C GLY A 241 -26.57 -32.22 -1.49
N ASP A 242 -26.41 -30.92 -1.79
CA ASP A 242 -25.14 -30.37 -2.30
C ASP A 242 -23.98 -30.48 -1.30
N SER A 243 -24.29 -30.56 0.00
CA SER A 243 -23.33 -30.74 1.09
C SER A 243 -22.68 -32.13 1.15
N GLN A 244 -23.27 -33.14 0.51
CA GLN A 244 -22.76 -34.51 0.56
C GLN A 244 -21.66 -34.73 -0.48
N PRO A 245 -20.60 -35.52 -0.21
CA PRO A 245 -19.56 -35.81 -1.20
C PRO A 245 -20.12 -36.66 -2.35
N VAL A 246 -19.55 -36.51 -3.56
CA VAL A 246 -20.11 -37.12 -4.79
C VAL A 246 -20.19 -38.65 -4.70
N GLU A 247 -19.17 -39.27 -4.10
CA GLU A 247 -19.09 -40.71 -3.90
C GLU A 247 -20.20 -41.22 -2.97
N THR A 248 -20.57 -40.41 -1.97
CA THR A 248 -21.69 -40.76 -1.09
C THR A 248 -23.02 -40.64 -1.82
N VAL A 249 -23.21 -39.59 -2.63
CA VAL A 249 -24.42 -39.42 -3.44
C VAL A 249 -24.61 -40.59 -4.40
N GLU A 250 -23.54 -41.04 -5.08
CA GLU A 250 -23.59 -42.17 -6.01
C GLU A 250 -23.85 -43.51 -5.30
N ARG A 251 -23.20 -43.76 -4.16
CA ARG A 251 -23.49 -44.95 -3.35
C ARG A 251 -24.94 -44.96 -2.87
N ARG A 252 -25.46 -43.83 -2.40
CA ARG A 252 -26.86 -43.71 -1.96
C ARG A 252 -27.85 -43.93 -3.11
N LEU A 253 -27.51 -43.53 -4.32
CA LEU A 253 -28.30 -43.86 -5.50
C LEU A 253 -28.37 -45.37 -5.74
N GLN A 254 -27.23 -46.07 -5.66
CA GLN A 254 -27.18 -47.54 -5.84
C GLN A 254 -28.02 -48.26 -4.78
N GLU A 255 -27.82 -47.91 -3.51
CA GLU A 255 -28.61 -48.46 -2.40
C GLU A 255 -30.12 -48.20 -2.60
N LEU A 256 -30.49 -46.98 -3.01
CA LEU A 256 -31.88 -46.64 -3.29
C LEU A 256 -32.44 -47.45 -4.47
N SER A 257 -31.67 -47.64 -5.54
CA SER A 257 -32.11 -48.45 -6.68
C SER A 257 -32.36 -49.90 -6.29
N GLU A 258 -31.45 -50.50 -5.52
CA GLU A 258 -31.58 -51.89 -5.04
C GLU A 258 -32.80 -52.05 -4.13
N LEU A 259 -33.03 -51.10 -3.21
CA LEU A 259 -34.18 -51.12 -2.31
C LEU A 259 -35.50 -51.00 -3.09
N VAL A 260 -35.57 -50.12 -4.08
CA VAL A 260 -36.77 -49.97 -4.89
C VAL A 260 -37.03 -51.21 -5.73
N GLU A 261 -35.99 -51.81 -6.32
CA GLU A 261 -36.12 -53.06 -7.07
C GLU A 261 -36.65 -54.18 -6.17
N GLN A 262 -36.08 -54.36 -4.97
CA GLN A 262 -36.55 -55.34 -3.99
C GLN A 262 -38.00 -55.07 -3.55
N LEU A 263 -38.39 -53.82 -3.37
CA LEU A 263 -39.78 -53.46 -3.01
C LEU A 263 -40.74 -53.77 -4.15
N VAL A 264 -40.38 -53.42 -5.39
CA VAL A 264 -41.19 -53.70 -6.57
C VAL A 264 -41.38 -55.20 -6.74
N GLU A 265 -40.33 -56.00 -6.58
CA GLU A 265 -40.41 -57.47 -6.61
C GLU A 265 -41.30 -58.06 -5.52
N ARG A 266 -41.37 -57.43 -4.33
CA ARG A 266 -42.24 -57.89 -3.23
C ARG A 266 -43.70 -57.50 -3.43
N VAL A 267 -43.97 -56.29 -3.92
CA VAL A 267 -45.33 -55.74 -4.05
C VAL A 267 -46.03 -56.28 -5.30
N LEU A 268 -45.31 -56.34 -6.43
CA LEU A 268 -45.72 -57.08 -7.62
C LEU A 268 -44.77 -58.27 -7.77
N PRO A 269 -44.99 -59.38 -7.05
CA PRO A 269 -44.28 -60.60 -7.38
C PRO A 269 -44.54 -60.86 -8.86
N PRO A 270 -43.48 -61.02 -9.68
CA PRO A 270 -43.66 -61.26 -11.11
C PRO A 270 -44.61 -62.43 -11.21
N LYS A 271 -45.76 -62.21 -11.88
CA LYS A 271 -46.83 -63.20 -11.99
C LYS A 271 -46.16 -64.48 -12.48
N LYS A 272 -45.97 -65.46 -11.59
CA LYS A 272 -45.26 -66.68 -11.93
C LYS A 272 -46.15 -67.34 -12.95
N VAL A 273 -45.67 -67.36 -14.18
CA VAL A 273 -46.37 -67.99 -15.27
C VAL A 273 -46.19 -69.48 -15.04
N THR A 274 -47.19 -70.09 -14.43
CA THR A 274 -47.08 -71.46 -13.90
C THR A 274 -47.36 -72.50 -14.97
N THR A 275 -48.04 -72.11 -16.05
CA THR A 275 -48.39 -73.01 -17.14
C THR A 275 -47.86 -72.50 -18.48
N LEU A 276 -47.60 -73.44 -19.40
CA LEU A 276 -47.25 -73.16 -20.79
C LEU A 276 -48.30 -72.27 -21.48
N GLU A 277 -49.57 -72.46 -21.14
CA GLU A 277 -50.69 -71.69 -21.68
C GLU A 277 -50.66 -70.23 -21.20
N GLU A 278 -50.44 -69.99 -19.91
CA GLU A 278 -50.28 -68.64 -19.36
C GLU A 278 -49.07 -67.91 -19.97
N ALA A 279 -48.01 -68.63 -20.35
CA ALA A 279 -46.82 -68.05 -21.00
C ALA A 279 -47.09 -67.61 -22.43
N ALA A 280 -47.83 -68.42 -23.17
CA ALA A 280 -48.28 -68.06 -24.51
C ALA A 280 -49.24 -66.87 -24.46
N GLU A 281 -50.20 -66.85 -23.53
CA GLU A 281 -51.14 -65.75 -23.34
C GLU A 281 -50.41 -64.44 -22.98
N TRP A 282 -49.50 -64.50 -22.01
CA TRP A 282 -48.66 -63.36 -21.62
C TRP A 282 -47.88 -62.80 -22.81
N TYR A 283 -47.26 -63.66 -23.62
CA TYR A 283 -46.52 -63.23 -24.80
C TYR A 283 -47.42 -62.58 -25.86
N GLN A 284 -48.56 -63.19 -26.17
CA GLN A 284 -49.52 -62.64 -27.13
C GLN A 284 -50.05 -61.28 -26.69
N GLU A 285 -50.40 -61.11 -25.41
CA GLU A 285 -50.87 -59.85 -24.87
C GLU A 285 -49.81 -58.76 -24.95
N ASN A 286 -48.54 -59.08 -24.63
CA ASN A 286 -47.44 -58.14 -24.74
C ASN A 286 -47.13 -57.76 -26.20
N CYS A 287 -47.21 -58.69 -27.14
CA CYS A 287 -47.09 -58.39 -28.57
C CYS A 287 -48.19 -57.42 -29.03
N ARG A 288 -49.45 -57.69 -28.67
CA ARG A 288 -50.59 -56.78 -28.98
C ARG A 288 -50.40 -55.40 -28.36
N MET A 289 -49.86 -55.34 -27.14
CA MET A 289 -49.56 -54.07 -26.47
C MET A 289 -48.49 -53.28 -27.22
N VAL A 290 -47.39 -53.92 -27.63
CA VAL A 290 -46.31 -53.27 -28.41
C VAL A 290 -46.82 -52.75 -29.77
N GLU A 291 -47.72 -53.48 -30.42
CA GLU A 291 -48.34 -53.06 -31.68
C GLU A 291 -49.17 -51.78 -31.51
N ARG A 292 -49.91 -51.65 -30.41
CA ARG A 292 -50.75 -50.48 -30.08
C ARG A 292 -49.95 -49.22 -29.71
N LEU A 293 -48.68 -49.35 -29.33
CA LEU A 293 -47.84 -48.19 -29.03
C LEU A 293 -47.46 -47.46 -30.32
N ASN A 294 -47.49 -46.12 -30.28
CA ASN A 294 -47.04 -45.24 -31.38
C ASN A 294 -45.51 -45.13 -31.43
N LEU A 295 -44.83 -46.26 -31.60
CA LEU A 295 -43.37 -46.36 -31.75
C LEU A 295 -42.98 -46.55 -33.21
N THR A 296 -41.73 -46.21 -33.56
CA THR A 296 -41.19 -46.47 -34.89
C THR A 296 -41.06 -47.99 -35.14
N ASP A 297 -41.20 -48.43 -36.40
CA ASP A 297 -41.12 -49.86 -36.76
C ASP A 297 -39.81 -50.51 -36.29
N ARG A 298 -38.71 -49.76 -36.30
CA ARG A 298 -37.41 -50.24 -35.80
C ARG A 298 -37.44 -50.54 -34.31
N GLN A 299 -38.03 -49.64 -33.51
CA GLN A 299 -38.20 -49.84 -32.07
C GLN A 299 -39.15 -51.00 -31.78
N LYS A 300 -40.27 -51.10 -32.52
CA LYS A 300 -41.21 -52.23 -32.41
C LYS A 300 -40.52 -53.57 -32.67
N ARG A 301 -39.76 -53.71 -33.76
CA ARG A 301 -39.01 -54.94 -34.08
C ARG A 301 -38.01 -55.31 -32.98
N SER A 302 -37.29 -54.32 -32.43
CA SER A 302 -36.35 -54.55 -31.32
C SER A 302 -37.06 -55.03 -30.05
N MET A 303 -38.22 -54.46 -29.73
CA MET A 303 -39.01 -54.88 -28.56
C MET A 303 -39.60 -56.27 -28.75
N LEU A 304 -40.14 -56.57 -29.94
CA LEU A 304 -40.68 -57.89 -30.27
C LEU A 304 -39.59 -58.98 -30.24
N ALA A 305 -38.38 -58.70 -30.75
CA ALA A 305 -37.27 -59.63 -30.65
C ALA A 305 -36.88 -59.92 -29.19
N THR A 306 -36.89 -58.89 -28.33
CA THR A 306 -36.58 -59.06 -26.90
C THR A 306 -37.68 -59.86 -26.18
N LEU A 307 -38.94 -59.60 -26.50
CA LEU A 307 -40.09 -60.36 -25.97
C LEU A 307 -40.04 -61.83 -26.41
N SER A 308 -39.70 -62.09 -27.67
CA SER A 308 -39.55 -63.46 -28.18
C SER A 308 -38.46 -64.22 -27.43
N ARG A 309 -37.32 -63.58 -27.14
CA ARG A 309 -36.25 -64.22 -26.35
C ARG A 309 -36.71 -64.54 -24.92
N LYS A 310 -37.35 -63.59 -24.25
CA LYS A 310 -37.91 -63.80 -22.90
C LYS A 310 -38.97 -64.90 -22.86
N HIS A 311 -39.79 -65.00 -23.90
CA HIS A 311 -40.78 -66.07 -24.02
C HIS A 311 -40.10 -67.44 -24.14
N THR A 312 -39.08 -67.57 -24.99
CA THR A 312 -38.30 -68.82 -25.10
C THR A 312 -37.65 -69.19 -23.76
N GLU A 313 -37.01 -68.23 -23.06
CA GLU A 313 -36.43 -68.45 -21.73
C GLU A 313 -37.48 -68.91 -20.70
N MET A 314 -38.70 -68.35 -20.74
CA MET A 314 -39.80 -68.78 -19.87
C MET A 314 -40.29 -70.19 -20.19
N MET A 315 -40.44 -70.51 -21.49
CA MET A 315 -40.86 -71.82 -21.96
C MET A 315 -39.87 -72.91 -21.55
N GLU A 316 -38.56 -72.66 -21.75
CA GLU A 316 -37.49 -73.58 -21.33
C GLU A 316 -37.52 -73.83 -19.82
N ARG A 317 -37.75 -72.79 -19.02
CA ARG A 317 -37.84 -72.92 -17.56
C ARG A 317 -39.06 -73.76 -17.13
N ILE A 318 -40.23 -73.52 -17.71
CA ILE A 318 -41.45 -74.29 -17.39
C ILE A 318 -41.29 -75.76 -17.83
N LEU A 319 -40.69 -76.00 -19.00
CA LEU A 319 -40.42 -77.35 -19.50
C LEU A 319 -39.40 -78.09 -18.62
N GLY A 320 -38.37 -77.39 -18.12
CA GLY A 320 -37.34 -77.96 -17.25
C GLY A 320 -37.83 -78.32 -15.84
N ASP A 321 -38.86 -77.61 -15.34
CA ASP A 321 -39.45 -77.85 -14.02
C ASP A 321 -40.57 -78.93 -14.04
N MET A 322 -40.94 -79.46 -15.21
CA MET A 322 -41.92 -80.58 -15.28
C MET A 322 -41.27 -81.90 -14.82
N PRO A 323 -41.84 -82.59 -13.81
CA PRO A 323 -41.34 -83.90 -13.41
C PRO A 323 -41.53 -84.90 -14.56
N ILE A 324 -40.42 -85.52 -14.99
CA ILE A 324 -40.39 -86.56 -16.03
C ILE A 324 -41.14 -87.81 -15.59
#